data_AF-A0A2V6IYH4-F1
#
_entry.id   AF-A0A2V6IYH4-F1
#
_cell.length_a   1.000
_cell.length_b   1.000
_cell.length_c   1.000
_cell.angle_alpha   90.00
_cell.angle_beta   90.00
_cell.angle_gamma   90.00
#
_symmetry.space_group_name_H-M   'P 1'
#
loop_
_entity.id
_entity.type
_entity.pdbx_description
1 polymer ?
#
loop_
_entity_poly.entity_id
_entity_poly.type
_entity_poly.pdbx_seq_one_letter_code
_entity_poly.pdbx_strand_id
1 'polypeptide(L)'
;MKIGEITEVDRPANSDQTTHFSPGFWFLLAALAATGGKLLIAWNTIGTNDTVFFFLFGRELSIHGLAETYRRVILFNHPPLVAYYLRAIYDLSSLYFFTHNNITFAFLLRLPGVIADLVSSLVVWKLADAMGDRRPPFWA
;
A
#
# COMPACT_ATOMS: atom_id res chain seq x y z
N MET A 1 57.62 0.65 -51.60
CA MET A 1 56.43 1.53 -51.44
C MET A 1 55.35 0.93 -52.33
N LYS A 2 54.25 0.33 -51.87
CA LYS A 2 53.46 0.39 -50.63
C LYS A 2 53.32 -1.01 -50.00
N ILE A 3 53.30 -1.04 -48.68
CA ILE A 3 52.89 -2.18 -47.85
C ILE A 3 51.52 -1.83 -47.28
N GLY A 4 50.60 -2.80 -47.25
CA GLY A 4 49.46 -2.80 -46.34
C GLY A 4 48.11 -2.51 -46.96
N GLU A 5 47.48 -3.53 -47.54
CA GLU A 5 46.03 -3.64 -47.58
C GLU A 5 45.65 -4.55 -46.41
N ILE A 6 45.32 -3.92 -45.28
CA ILE A 6 44.78 -4.62 -44.11
C ILE A 6 43.28 -4.36 -44.14
N THR A 7 42.56 -5.42 -44.45
CA THR A 7 41.10 -5.56 -44.39
C THR A 7 40.54 -4.92 -43.12
N GLU A 8 39.62 -4.00 -43.31
CA GLU A 8 38.76 -3.44 -42.27
C GLU A 8 37.96 -4.59 -41.65
N VAL A 9 38.41 -5.06 -40.49
CA VAL A 9 37.69 -6.05 -39.68
C VAL A 9 36.45 -5.36 -39.16
N ASP A 10 35.31 -5.74 -39.73
CA ASP A 10 33.97 -5.36 -39.30
C ASP A 10 33.85 -5.66 -37.79
N ARG A 11 33.87 -4.60 -36.98
CA ARG A 11 33.78 -4.72 -35.52
C ARG A 11 32.33 -5.10 -35.21
N PRO A 12 32.04 -6.28 -34.62
CA PRO A 12 30.67 -6.56 -34.21
C PRO A 12 30.26 -5.50 -33.21
N ALA A 13 29.19 -4.77 -33.53
CA ALA A 13 28.48 -3.93 -32.59
C ALA A 13 28.03 -4.82 -31.44
N ASN A 14 28.85 -4.88 -30.37
CA ASN A 14 28.50 -5.62 -29.18
C ASN A 14 27.28 -4.93 -28.58
N SER A 15 26.13 -5.55 -28.80
CA SER A 15 24.83 -5.19 -28.27
C SER A 15 24.81 -5.45 -26.76
N ASP A 16 25.57 -4.68 -26.01
CA ASP A 16 25.33 -4.50 -24.57
C ASP A 16 24.11 -3.58 -24.43
N GLN A 17 22.96 -4.05 -24.92
CA GLN A 17 21.66 -3.54 -24.49
C GLN A 17 21.41 -4.09 -23.08
N THR A 18 22.17 -3.60 -22.11
CA THR A 18 21.73 -3.67 -20.73
C THR A 18 20.46 -2.83 -20.68
N THR A 19 19.31 -3.49 -20.49
CA THR A 19 18.03 -2.83 -20.28
C THR A 19 18.16 -1.99 -19.00
N HIS A 20 18.60 -0.75 -19.14
CA HIS A 20 18.65 0.22 -18.07
C HIS A 20 17.22 0.61 -17.72
N PHE A 21 16.61 -0.14 -16.81
CA PHE A 21 15.32 0.21 -16.25
C PHE A 21 15.43 1.58 -15.56
N SER A 22 14.46 2.45 -15.81
CA SER A 22 14.46 3.78 -15.20
C SER A 22 14.36 3.67 -13.67
N PRO A 23 14.92 4.61 -12.91
CA PRO A 23 14.74 4.65 -11.46
C PRO A 23 13.26 4.61 -11.02
N GLY A 24 12.37 5.18 -11.83
CA GLY A 24 10.92 5.13 -11.60
C GLY A 24 10.33 3.72 -11.72
N PHE A 25 10.85 2.88 -12.63
CA PHE A 25 10.43 1.48 -12.73
C PHE A 25 10.74 0.71 -11.44
N TRP A 26 11.97 0.85 -10.92
CA TRP A 26 12.37 0.20 -9.67
C TRP A 26 11.58 0.71 -8.47
N PHE A 27 11.31 2.01 -8.42
CA PHE A 27 10.43 2.58 -7.39
C PHE A 27 9.03 1.98 -7.43
N LEU A 28 8.41 1.95 -8.63
CA LEU A 28 7.07 1.39 -8.79
C LEU A 28 7.03 -0.10 -8.42
N LEU A 29 8.04 -0.87 -8.85
CA LEU A 29 8.16 -2.28 -8.50
C LEU A 29 8.27 -2.46 -6.98
N ALA A 30 9.09 -1.66 -6.30
CA ALA A 30 9.23 -1.70 -4.85
C ALA A 30 7.91 -1.31 -4.13
N ALA A 31 7.22 -0.29 -4.60
CA ALA A 31 5.93 0.14 -4.05
C ALA A 31 4.86 -0.96 -4.20
N LEU A 32 4.81 -1.62 -5.35
CA LEU A 32 3.91 -2.76 -5.60
C LEU A 32 4.28 -3.97 -4.74
N ALA A 33 5.56 -4.29 -4.63
CA ALA A 33 6.03 -5.39 -3.77
C ALA A 33 5.69 -5.14 -2.29
N ALA A 34 5.90 -3.92 -1.79
CA ALA A 34 5.54 -3.53 -0.44
C ALA A 34 4.02 -3.60 -0.20
N THR A 35 3.22 -3.16 -1.18
CA THR A 35 1.75 -3.25 -1.13
C THR A 35 1.31 -4.71 -1.09
N GLY A 36 1.83 -5.55 -1.97
CA GLY A 36 1.56 -6.99 -2.00
C GLY A 36 1.94 -7.67 -0.68
N GLY A 37 3.12 -7.36 -0.13
CA GLY A 37 3.56 -7.85 1.17
C GLY A 37 2.60 -7.46 2.30
N LYS A 38 2.15 -6.21 2.34
CA LYS A 38 1.16 -5.75 3.34
C LYS A 38 -0.19 -6.44 3.18
N LEU A 39 -0.66 -6.65 1.95
CA LEU A 39 -1.91 -7.39 1.70
C LEU A 39 -1.81 -8.85 2.13
N LEU A 40 -0.70 -9.53 1.84
CA LEU A 40 -0.47 -10.91 2.27
C LEU A 40 -0.43 -11.02 3.80
N ILE A 41 0.28 -10.11 4.48
CA ILE A 41 0.28 -10.05 5.94
C ILE A 41 -1.13 -9.77 6.47
N ALA A 42 -1.84 -8.82 5.85
CA ALA A 42 -3.21 -8.48 6.23
C ALA A 42 -4.19 -9.64 6.08
N TRP A 43 -3.99 -10.48 5.06
CA TRP A 43 -4.82 -11.64 4.82
C TRP A 43 -4.60 -12.76 5.85
N ASN A 44 -3.35 -12.95 6.28
CA ASN A 44 -2.96 -14.12 7.09
C ASN A 44 -2.91 -13.84 8.60
N THR A 45 -3.12 -12.60 9.04
CA THR A 45 -2.99 -12.23 10.46
C THR A 45 -4.24 -11.51 10.96
N ILE A 46 -4.53 -11.62 12.26
CA ILE A 46 -5.64 -10.89 12.90
C ILE A 46 -5.19 -9.48 13.34
N GLY A 47 -3.92 -9.31 13.73
CA GLY A 47 -3.39 -8.04 14.23
C GLY A 47 -3.24 -8.02 15.75
N THR A 48 -3.11 -6.83 16.32
CA THR A 48 -2.92 -6.58 17.76
C THR A 48 -4.26 -6.49 18.50
N ASN A 49 -4.19 -6.26 19.81
CA ASN A 49 -5.35 -5.97 20.66
C ASN A 49 -6.24 -4.85 20.10
N ASP A 50 -5.66 -3.86 19.40
CA ASP A 50 -6.43 -2.76 18.80
C ASP A 50 -7.47 -3.28 17.81
N THR A 51 -7.14 -4.30 17.02
CA THR A 51 -8.08 -4.86 16.03
C THR A 51 -9.31 -5.46 16.72
N VAL A 52 -9.13 -6.05 17.90
CA VAL A 52 -10.23 -6.56 18.71
C VAL A 52 -11.11 -5.43 19.23
N PHE A 53 -10.51 -4.34 19.74
CA PHE A 53 -11.28 -3.16 20.16
C PHE A 53 -12.05 -2.53 19.00
N PHE A 54 -11.44 -2.39 17.83
CA PHE A 54 -12.11 -1.90 16.62
C PHE A 54 -13.27 -2.78 16.18
N PHE A 55 -13.14 -4.10 16.29
CA PHE A 55 -14.23 -5.04 16.02
C PHE A 55 -15.39 -4.83 17.01
N LEU A 56 -15.08 -4.70 18.31
CA LEU A 56 -16.09 -4.42 19.33
C LEU A 56 -16.78 -3.07 19.08
N PHE A 57 -16.04 -2.02 18.71
CA PHE A 57 -16.63 -0.74 18.33
C PHE A 57 -17.57 -0.89 17.12
N GLY A 58 -17.16 -1.63 16.09
CA GLY A 58 -18.01 -1.93 14.94
C GLY A 58 -19.32 -2.60 15.34
N ARG A 59 -19.27 -3.57 16.25
CA ARG A 59 -20.46 -4.22 16.83
C ARG A 59 -21.36 -3.23 17.57
N GLU A 60 -20.81 -2.46 18.51
CA GLU A 60 -21.58 -1.48 19.29
C GLU A 60 -22.23 -0.42 18.38
N LEU A 61 -21.52 0.01 17.32
CA LEU A 61 -22.03 0.94 16.32
C LEU A 61 -23.14 0.34 15.46
N SER A 62 -23.08 -0.96 15.16
CA SER A 62 -24.13 -1.67 14.40
C SER A 62 -25.40 -1.84 15.24
N ILE A 63 -25.27 -2.15 16.54
CA ILE A 63 -26.40 -2.37 17.46
C ILE A 63 -27.03 -1.06 17.94
N HIS A 64 -26.25 -0.09 18.41
CA HIS A 64 -26.73 1.10 19.12
C HIS A 64 -26.65 2.40 18.30
N GLY A 65 -25.86 2.42 17.23
CA GLY A 65 -25.62 3.61 16.44
C GLY A 65 -24.68 4.62 17.10
N LEU A 66 -24.23 5.59 16.31
CA LEU A 66 -23.10 6.48 16.64
C LEU A 66 -23.28 7.27 17.95
N ALA A 67 -24.40 7.97 18.09
CA ALA A 67 -24.63 8.87 19.23
C ALA A 67 -24.65 8.11 20.57
N GLU A 68 -25.20 6.90 20.57
CA GLU A 68 -25.29 6.08 21.77
C GLU A 68 -23.96 5.38 22.09
N THR A 69 -23.22 4.95 21.07
CA THR A 69 -21.86 4.43 21.25
C THR A 69 -20.95 5.46 21.93
N TYR A 70 -21.01 6.74 21.55
CA TYR A 70 -20.25 7.80 22.24
C TYR A 70 -20.60 7.95 23.72
N ARG A 71 -21.84 7.65 24.11
CA ARG A 71 -22.27 7.76 25.51
C ARG A 71 -21.90 6.55 26.35
N ARG A 72 -21.95 5.35 25.77
CA ARG A 72 -21.78 4.08 26.49
C ARG A 72 -20.34 3.58 26.50
N VAL A 73 -19.61 3.81 25.42
CA VAL A 73 -18.28 3.23 25.23
C VAL A 73 -17.24 4.31 25.50
N ILE A 74 -16.77 4.37 26.75
CA ILE A 74 -15.79 5.37 27.21
C ILE A 74 -14.51 5.40 26.36
N LEU A 75 -14.09 4.25 25.81
CA LEU A 75 -12.90 4.13 24.98
C LEU A 75 -13.12 4.59 23.53
N PHE A 76 -14.36 4.88 23.13
CA PHE A 76 -14.68 5.27 21.77
C PHE A 76 -14.57 6.80 21.59
N ASN A 77 -13.42 7.25 21.09
CA ASN A 77 -13.11 8.66 20.82
C ASN A 77 -12.92 8.99 19.33
N HIS A 78 -13.20 8.03 18.44
CA HIS A 78 -12.91 8.15 17.01
C HIS A 78 -13.88 9.12 16.32
N PRO A 79 -13.45 9.84 15.25
CA PRO A 79 -14.33 10.70 14.47
C PRO A 79 -15.48 9.93 13.78
N PRO A 80 -16.60 10.59 13.44
CA PRO A 80 -17.75 9.96 12.79
C PRO A 80 -17.39 9.17 11.53
N LEU A 81 -16.47 9.66 10.71
CA LEU A 81 -16.04 8.96 9.49
C LEU A 81 -15.46 7.58 9.79
N VAL A 82 -14.57 7.50 10.80
CA VAL A 82 -13.99 6.22 11.24
C VAL A 82 -15.08 5.33 11.83
N ALA A 83 -16.03 5.90 12.58
CA ALA A 83 -17.16 5.16 13.11
C ALA A 83 -17.99 4.48 12.00
N TYR A 84 -18.39 5.25 10.98
CA TYR A 84 -19.17 4.71 9.86
C TYR A 84 -18.38 3.67 9.07
N TYR A 85 -17.07 3.87 8.92
CA TYR A 85 -16.20 2.87 8.32
C TYR A 85 -16.21 1.56 9.11
N LEU A 86 -15.98 1.62 10.42
CA LEU A 86 -15.97 0.45 11.30
C LEU A 86 -17.29 -0.30 11.29
N ARG A 87 -18.41 0.42 11.35
CA ARG A 87 -19.74 -0.18 11.21
C ARG A 87 -19.90 -0.89 9.88
N ALA A 88 -19.54 -0.22 8.78
CA ALA A 88 -19.67 -0.79 7.44
C ALA A 88 -18.83 -2.06 7.28
N ILE A 89 -17.56 -2.06 7.68
CA ILE A 89 -16.71 -3.25 7.54
C ILE A 89 -17.10 -4.38 8.53
N TYR A 90 -17.68 -4.04 9.68
CA TYR A 90 -18.25 -5.02 10.60
C TYR A 90 -19.41 -5.76 9.94
N ASP A 91 -20.40 -5.02 9.44
CA ASP A 91 -21.56 -5.59 8.76
C ASP A 91 -21.13 -6.37 7.51
N LEU A 92 -20.20 -5.81 6.71
CA LEU A 92 -19.69 -6.43 5.49
C LEU A 92 -18.96 -7.75 5.76
N SER A 93 -18.15 -7.81 6.82
CA SER A 93 -17.40 -9.02 7.19
C SER A 93 -18.29 -10.22 7.55
N SER A 94 -19.55 -9.96 7.92
CA SER A 94 -20.54 -10.99 8.24
C SER A 94 -21.29 -11.54 7.01
N LEU A 95 -21.15 -10.90 5.84
CA LEU A 95 -21.82 -11.36 4.61
C LEU A 95 -21.17 -12.63 4.07
N TYR A 96 -22.00 -13.51 3.49
CA TYR A 96 -21.58 -14.79 2.94
C TYR A 96 -20.38 -14.69 2.00
N PHE A 97 -20.36 -13.70 1.10
CA PHE A 97 -19.25 -13.50 0.17
C PHE A 97 -17.91 -13.29 0.91
N PHE A 98 -17.90 -12.47 1.96
CA PHE A 98 -16.69 -12.15 2.71
C PHE A 98 -16.24 -13.34 3.56
N THR A 99 -17.17 -14.00 4.24
CA THR A 99 -16.88 -15.21 5.02
C THR A 99 -16.38 -16.35 4.13
N HIS A 100 -17.01 -16.60 2.98
CA HIS A 100 -16.62 -17.65 2.04
C HIS A 100 -15.23 -17.43 1.44
N ASN A 101 -14.87 -16.17 1.16
CA ASN A 101 -13.56 -15.81 0.64
C ASN A 101 -12.51 -15.59 1.74
N ASN A 102 -12.79 -15.90 3.01
CA ASN A 102 -11.89 -15.64 4.15
C ASN A 102 -11.46 -14.16 4.29
N ILE A 103 -12.29 -13.23 3.81
CA ILE A 103 -12.06 -11.79 3.97
C ILE A 103 -12.56 -11.38 5.35
N THR A 104 -11.62 -11.25 6.28
CA THR A 104 -11.93 -10.94 7.69
C THR A 104 -12.11 -9.43 7.93
N PHE A 105 -12.78 -9.09 9.04
CA PHE A 105 -12.80 -7.71 9.55
C PHE A 105 -11.38 -7.13 9.68
N ALA A 106 -10.43 -7.93 10.18
CA ALA A 106 -9.05 -7.51 10.36
C ALA A 106 -8.37 -7.14 9.02
N PHE A 107 -8.65 -7.89 7.95
CA PHE A 107 -8.17 -7.55 6.61
C PHE A 107 -8.76 -6.21 6.16
N LEU A 108 -10.09 -6.07 6.24
CA LEU A 108 -10.79 -4.84 5.85
C LEU A 108 -10.31 -3.63 6.65
N LEU A 109 -10.08 -3.78 7.96
CA LEU A 109 -9.59 -2.70 8.82
C LEU A 109 -8.26 -2.11 8.33
N ARG A 110 -7.38 -2.93 7.76
CA ARG A 110 -6.04 -2.52 7.30
C ARG A 110 -6.01 -2.00 5.87
N LEU A 111 -7.01 -2.31 5.04
CA LEU A 111 -7.06 -1.87 3.64
C LEU A 111 -6.83 -0.36 3.44
N PRO A 112 -7.47 0.55 4.21
CA PRO A 112 -7.25 1.98 4.03
C PRO A 112 -5.80 2.38 4.28
N GLY A 113 -5.14 1.78 5.28
CA GLY A 113 -3.73 2.01 5.56
C GLY A 113 -2.82 1.54 4.42
N VAL A 114 -3.06 0.33 3.90
CA VAL A 114 -2.29 -0.20 2.76
C VAL A 114 -2.44 0.68 1.51
N ILE A 115 -3.66 1.15 1.24
CA ILE A 115 -3.93 2.06 0.11
C ILE A 115 -3.25 3.41 0.35
N ALA A 116 -3.35 3.98 1.56
CA ALA A 116 -2.73 5.25 1.91
C ALA A 116 -1.21 5.20 1.76
N ASP A 117 -0.57 4.08 2.12
CA ASP A 117 0.88 3.90 1.96
C ASP A 117 1.31 3.89 0.49
N LEU A 118 0.54 3.20 -0.37
CA LEU A 118 0.79 3.20 -1.81
C LEU A 118 0.61 4.60 -2.42
N VAL A 119 -0.51 5.26 -2.10
CA VAL A 119 -0.81 6.61 -2.59
C VAL A 119 0.25 7.60 -2.12
N SER A 120 0.64 7.56 -0.85
CA SER A 120 1.68 8.43 -0.29
C SER A 120 3.01 8.21 -0.99
N SER A 121 3.38 6.96 -1.24
CA SER A 121 4.59 6.61 -2.00
C SER A 121 4.56 7.19 -3.41
N LEU A 122 3.44 7.07 -4.13
CA LEU A 122 3.28 7.64 -5.47
C LEU A 122 3.32 9.18 -5.46
N VAL A 123 2.73 9.82 -4.44
CA VAL A 123 2.78 11.28 -4.27
C VAL A 123 4.21 11.75 -4.02
N VAL A 124 4.94 11.08 -3.13
CA VAL A 124 6.36 11.39 -2.84
C VAL A 124 7.20 11.23 -4.10
N TRP A 125 6.99 10.16 -4.87
CA TRP A 125 7.71 9.97 -6.14
C TRP A 125 7.40 11.07 -7.15
N LYS A 126 6.13 11.43 -7.34
CA LYS A 126 5.74 12.54 -8.23
C LYS A 126 6.33 13.88 -7.79
N LEU A 127 6.36 14.14 -6.49
CA LEU A 127 6.97 15.36 -5.95
C LEU A 127 8.48 15.36 -6.16
N ALA A 128 9.15 14.23 -5.91
CA ALA A 128 10.59 14.09 -6.14
C ALA A 128 10.95 14.26 -7.62
N ASP A 129 10.13 13.75 -8.52
CA ASP A 129 10.30 13.93 -9.97
C ASP A 129 10.15 15.42 -10.35
N ALA A 130 9.08 16.07 -9.87
CA ALA A 130 8.82 17.49 -10.11
C ALA A 130 9.91 18.44 -9.55
N MET A 131 10.62 18.04 -8.48
CA MET A 131 11.67 18.86 -7.88
C MET A 131 13.00 18.85 -8.66
N GLY A 132 13.24 17.87 -9.54
CA GLY A 132 14.49 17.77 -10.31
C GLY A 132 15.74 17.86 -9.42
N ASP A 133 16.56 18.88 -9.64
CA ASP A 133 17.81 19.12 -8.89
C ASP A 133 17.61 19.72 -7.49
N ARG A 134 16.37 20.14 -7.14
CA ARG A 134 16.05 20.68 -5.80
C ARG A 134 15.72 19.58 -4.78
N ARG A 135 16.08 18.33 -5.07
CA ARG A 135 15.84 17.21 -4.16
C ARG A 135 16.64 17.42 -2.87
N PRO A 136 16.03 17.17 -1.70
CA PRO A 136 16.78 17.17 -0.46
C PRO A 136 17.89 16.11 -0.54
N PRO A 137 19.06 16.36 0.07
CA PRO A 137 20.11 15.37 0.09
C PRO A 137 19.63 14.11 0.82
N PHE A 138 20.19 12.96 0.48
CA PHE A 138 19.77 11.66 1.02
C PHE A 138 19.94 11.50 2.55
N TRP A 139 20.53 12.50 3.23
CA TRP A 139 20.84 12.53 4.66
C TRP A 139 20.03 13.57 5.46
N ALA A 140 19.19 14.37 4.80
CA ALA A 140 18.28 15.31 5.47
C ALA A 140 16.98 14.61 5.89
#